data_AF-A0A939YKL4-F1
#
_entry.id   AF-A0A939YKL4-F1
#
_cell.length_a   1.000
_cell.length_b   1.000
_cell.length_c   1.000
_cell.angle_alpha   90.00
_cell.angle_beta   90.00
_cell.angle_gamma   90.00
#
_symmetry.space_group_name_H-M   'P 1'
#
loop_
_entity.id
_entity.type
_entity.pdbx_description
1 polymer ?
#
loop_
_entity_poly.entity_id
_entity_poly.type
_entity_poly.pdbx_seq_one_letter_code
_entity_poly.pdbx_strand_id
1 'polypeptide(L)'
;MPEYGEYCLLELKTGDYTAGGWHPSGNGRTAAGYFLRGTADTVDSAEVARWHSLDRYDLTDSLETEGVNWINIGREEEEGDRNVQFEDFKSFADRKRPKEEQFCLLIMKDGSLAAGRWNKWRREAGGAFIYSSALASHSSDDVWAWTPLDSDEIFEREQERENEKKREKKLNKNPSADPALFRYGTDIDTYYEKALSKLREKYYWATVTMMKKKTPVWQIAPLHGKYVFGQISKNYFDDSDIVTPWTEGNTADEFIDFLCSYAADTVEHSNPEEKFRLGTDIDVYLETAFNNVKKDYRWLDKKMLEKTWQYDIQRIDGDLEFVRRFRDEDEYSVYDVQSAEQFIEWVEQDYQSTALRENKAVNSYEPRFGHVDLHGWNLERYVFYKMESGDYKVSVTAGDRTTGGSRDFFITPHCFEAKTYEEFLDRYLEIVPGHSFGLGKKDLLPDKELKKFLGY
;
A
#
# COMPACT_ATOMS: atom_id res chain seq x y z
N MET A 1 -28.37 25.15 18.47
CA MET A 1 -27.59 24.35 17.52
C MET A 1 -28.49 24.11 16.30
N PRO A 2 -27.93 24.12 15.09
CA PRO A 2 -28.67 23.78 13.87
C PRO A 2 -29.29 22.38 13.95
N GLU A 3 -30.26 22.07 13.10
CA GLU A 3 -30.76 20.70 12.95
C GLU A 3 -29.70 19.79 12.29
N TYR A 4 -29.81 18.47 12.47
CA TYR A 4 -28.90 17.52 11.82
C TYR A 4 -28.94 17.73 10.30
N GLY A 5 -27.78 17.99 9.70
CA GLY A 5 -27.65 18.25 8.26
C GLY A 5 -28.02 19.68 7.83
N GLU A 6 -28.48 20.55 8.74
CA GLU A 6 -28.64 21.98 8.44
C GLU A 6 -27.24 22.57 8.23
N TYR A 7 -27.01 23.14 7.05
CA TYR A 7 -25.72 23.75 6.75
C TYR A 7 -25.82 25.23 7.03
N CYS A 8 -24.75 25.70 7.62
CA CYS A 8 -24.64 27.07 8.06
C CYS A 8 -23.42 27.70 7.41
N LEU A 9 -23.49 29.01 7.26
CA LEU A 9 -22.29 29.82 7.19
C LEU A 9 -21.65 29.82 8.59
N LEU A 10 -20.36 29.53 8.67
CA LEU A 10 -19.62 29.35 9.92
C LEU A 10 -18.58 30.45 10.05
N GLU A 11 -18.60 31.14 11.19
CA GLU A 11 -17.55 32.04 11.64
C GLU A 11 -16.62 31.24 12.57
N LEU A 12 -15.35 31.14 12.20
CA LEU A 12 -14.33 30.46 12.98
C LEU A 12 -13.81 31.39 14.08
N LYS A 13 -13.26 30.83 15.16
CA LYS A 13 -12.62 31.62 16.23
C LYS A 13 -11.43 32.46 15.76
N THR A 14 -10.88 32.16 14.58
CA THR A 14 -9.85 32.96 13.91
C THR A 14 -10.40 34.25 13.30
N GLY A 15 -11.72 34.36 13.13
CA GLY A 15 -12.41 35.45 12.43
C GLY A 15 -12.76 35.12 10.97
N ASP A 16 -12.28 33.99 10.45
CA ASP A 16 -12.52 33.59 9.06
C ASP A 16 -13.89 32.94 8.88
N TYR A 17 -14.46 33.08 7.68
CA TYR A 17 -15.73 32.45 7.32
C TYR A 17 -15.54 31.20 6.44
N THR A 18 -16.36 30.19 6.70
CA THR A 18 -16.47 28.95 5.92
C THR A 18 -17.91 28.46 5.91
N ALA A 19 -18.19 27.28 5.35
CA ALA A 19 -19.55 26.72 5.36
C ALA A 19 -19.54 25.21 5.57
N GLY A 20 -20.51 24.69 6.32
CA GLY A 20 -20.60 23.26 6.59
C GLY A 20 -21.92 22.79 7.21
N GLY A 21 -22.25 21.52 6.98
CA GLY A 21 -23.45 20.84 7.47
C GLY A 21 -23.29 20.36 8.90
N TRP A 22 -24.24 20.62 9.79
CA TRP A 22 -24.12 20.24 11.20
C TRP A 22 -24.30 18.73 11.44
N HIS A 23 -23.29 18.07 12.01
CA HIS A 23 -23.30 16.67 12.41
C HIS A 23 -23.06 16.54 13.93
N PRO A 24 -24.13 16.48 14.75
CA PRO A 24 -24.00 16.27 16.18
C PRO A 24 -23.35 14.90 16.48
N SER A 25 -22.42 14.88 17.41
CA SER A 25 -21.82 13.66 17.96
C SER A 25 -22.13 13.57 19.46
N GLY A 26 -22.97 12.61 19.85
CA GLY A 26 -23.26 12.31 21.26
C GLY A 26 -24.76 12.32 21.64
N ASN A 27 -25.03 12.01 22.91
CA ASN A 27 -26.34 11.54 23.39
C ASN A 27 -27.29 12.69 23.81
N GLY A 28 -27.19 13.86 23.17
CA GLY A 28 -28.13 14.98 23.34
C GLY A 28 -27.98 15.84 24.61
N ARG A 29 -26.91 15.69 25.42
CA ARG A 29 -26.68 16.50 26.64
C ARG A 29 -25.45 17.41 26.62
N THR A 30 -24.56 17.27 25.64
CA THR A 30 -23.43 18.16 25.37
C THR A 30 -23.40 18.49 23.89
N ALA A 31 -23.17 19.75 23.53
CA ALA A 31 -23.11 20.21 22.14
C ALA A 31 -21.77 19.84 21.49
N ALA A 32 -21.48 18.53 21.44
CA ALA A 32 -20.34 17.99 20.70
C ALA A 32 -20.80 17.59 19.30
N GLY A 33 -19.95 17.82 18.30
CA GLY A 33 -20.24 17.55 16.91
C GLY A 33 -19.22 18.20 15.99
N TYR A 34 -19.43 18.05 14.70
CA TYR A 34 -18.58 18.65 13.67
C TYR A 34 -19.45 19.16 12.53
N PHE A 35 -18.90 20.07 11.74
CA PHE A 35 -19.51 20.56 10.52
C PHE A 35 -18.83 19.90 9.31
N LEU A 36 -19.58 19.22 8.45
CA LEU A 36 -19.06 18.65 7.20
C LEU A 36 -19.00 19.73 6.11
N ARG A 37 -17.80 19.99 5.60
CA ARG A 37 -17.53 20.93 4.50
C ARG A 37 -17.43 20.23 3.13
N GLY A 38 -18.09 19.08 2.97
CA GLY A 38 -18.03 18.27 1.75
C GLY A 38 -17.89 16.77 2.03
N THR A 39 -17.16 16.04 1.18
CA THR A 39 -17.03 14.57 1.25
C THR A 39 -15.95 14.06 2.21
N ALA A 40 -15.00 14.89 2.62
CA ALA A 40 -13.83 14.45 3.42
C ALA A 40 -13.27 15.52 4.36
N ASP A 41 -13.95 16.66 4.51
CA ASP A 41 -13.45 17.80 5.28
C ASP A 41 -14.45 18.16 6.39
N THR A 42 -13.94 18.36 7.60
CA THR A 42 -14.72 18.59 8.82
C THR A 42 -14.14 19.74 9.64
N VAL A 43 -15.00 20.58 10.21
CA VAL A 43 -14.64 21.57 11.23
C VAL A 43 -15.22 21.14 12.56
N ASP A 44 -14.41 21.03 13.61
CA ASP A 44 -14.93 20.72 14.94
C ASP A 44 -15.82 21.87 15.44
N SER A 45 -16.95 21.54 16.05
CA SER A 45 -17.83 22.53 16.71
C SER A 45 -17.11 23.46 17.69
N ALA A 46 -16.02 23.00 18.30
CA ALA A 46 -15.19 23.78 19.22
C ALA A 46 -14.36 24.87 18.53
N GLU A 47 -14.15 24.79 17.21
CA GLU A 47 -13.42 25.78 16.41
C GLU A 47 -14.34 26.89 15.87
N VAL A 48 -15.65 26.66 15.90
CA VAL A 48 -16.67 27.60 15.44
C VAL A 48 -16.97 28.61 16.55
N ALA A 49 -16.77 29.89 16.25
CA ALA A 49 -17.20 30.99 17.11
C ALA A 49 -18.71 31.22 16.99
N ARG A 50 -19.24 31.16 15.75
CA ARG A 50 -20.65 31.41 15.45
C ARG A 50 -21.09 30.67 14.19
N TRP A 51 -22.39 30.39 14.09
CA TRP A 51 -23.01 29.90 12.87
C TRP A 51 -24.21 30.78 12.50
N HIS A 52 -24.44 30.94 11.20
CA HIS A 52 -25.52 31.73 10.63
C HIS A 52 -26.43 30.82 9.80
N SER A 53 -27.72 30.80 10.14
CA SER A 53 -28.75 30.12 9.36
C SER A 53 -29.13 30.99 8.16
N LEU A 54 -29.17 30.40 6.97
CA LEU A 54 -29.38 31.10 5.70
C LEU A 54 -30.85 31.08 5.24
N ASP A 55 -31.68 30.23 5.84
CA ASP A 55 -33.10 29.98 5.50
C ASP A 55 -34.06 31.14 5.82
N ARG A 56 -33.53 32.28 6.29
CA ARG A 56 -34.32 33.42 6.80
C ARG A 56 -34.21 34.69 5.98
N TYR A 57 -33.48 34.65 4.86
CA TYR A 57 -33.26 35.81 4.01
C TYR A 57 -33.97 35.61 2.67
N ASP A 58 -34.97 36.44 2.41
CA ASP A 58 -35.65 36.52 1.13
C ASP A 58 -35.24 37.84 0.45
N LEU A 59 -34.38 37.73 -0.56
CA LEU A 59 -33.90 38.86 -1.36
C LEU A 59 -34.72 39.07 -2.64
N THR A 60 -35.88 38.44 -2.79
CA THR A 60 -36.67 38.48 -4.04
C THR A 60 -36.92 39.91 -4.53
N ASP A 61 -37.28 40.83 -3.63
CA ASP A 61 -37.52 42.24 -3.97
C ASP A 61 -36.23 43.00 -4.37
N SER A 62 -35.08 42.58 -3.86
CA SER A 62 -33.77 43.18 -4.16
C SER A 62 -33.20 42.73 -5.51
N LEU A 63 -33.64 41.57 -6.02
CA LEU A 63 -33.22 41.04 -7.33
C LEU A 63 -33.82 41.80 -8.52
N GLU A 64 -34.93 42.53 -8.30
CA GLU A 64 -35.62 43.31 -9.34
C GLU A 64 -34.92 44.65 -9.66
N THR A 65 -34.01 45.10 -8.81
CA THR A 65 -33.21 46.33 -8.97
C THR A 65 -31.74 46.02 -9.22
N GLU A 66 -31.12 46.62 -10.24
CA GLU A 66 -29.77 46.28 -10.71
C GLU A 66 -28.70 46.30 -9.60
N GLY A 67 -27.97 45.17 -9.47
CA GLY A 67 -26.66 45.03 -8.83
C GLY A 67 -26.65 44.98 -7.30
N VAL A 68 -26.59 43.77 -6.73
CA VAL A 68 -26.24 43.59 -5.30
C VAL A 68 -24.73 43.60 -5.17
N ASN A 69 -24.18 44.65 -4.58
CA ASN A 69 -22.73 44.76 -4.31
C ASN A 69 -22.33 44.19 -2.94
N TRP A 70 -23.26 44.19 -1.98
CA TRP A 70 -23.05 43.65 -0.65
C TRP A 70 -24.36 43.12 -0.05
N ILE A 71 -24.25 42.18 0.88
CA ILE A 71 -25.36 41.71 1.73
C ILE A 71 -24.92 41.73 3.19
N ASN A 72 -25.85 42.04 4.08
CA ASN A 72 -25.62 41.98 5.52
C ASN A 72 -26.45 40.84 6.11
N ILE A 73 -25.76 39.88 6.72
CA ILE A 73 -26.35 38.71 7.34
C ILE A 73 -26.37 38.95 8.86
N GLY A 74 -27.50 39.46 9.37
CA GLY A 74 -27.81 39.63 10.79
C GLY A 74 -29.29 39.96 11.04
N ARG A 75 -29.73 39.97 12.30
CA ARG A 75 -31.13 40.27 12.67
C ARG A 75 -31.33 41.78 12.83
N GLU A 76 -32.43 42.31 12.28
CA GLU A 76 -32.77 43.76 12.37
C GLU A 76 -32.88 44.30 13.81
N GLU A 77 -33.18 43.44 14.79
CA GLU A 77 -33.33 43.83 16.21
C GLU A 77 -32.00 43.83 17.01
N GLU A 78 -30.87 43.45 16.41
CA GLU A 78 -29.57 43.36 17.09
C GLU A 78 -28.64 44.51 16.66
N GLU A 79 -28.63 45.64 17.40
CA GLU A 79 -27.64 46.71 17.22
C GLU A 79 -26.22 46.24 17.60
N GLY A 80 -25.25 46.51 16.71
CA GLY A 80 -23.80 46.50 16.99
C GLY A 80 -23.18 45.12 17.19
N ASP A 81 -22.20 44.76 16.36
CA ASP A 81 -21.33 43.57 16.45
C ASP A 81 -21.91 42.21 16.02
N ARG A 82 -23.18 42.13 15.59
CA ARG A 82 -23.81 40.86 15.15
C ARG A 82 -24.15 40.75 13.67
N ASN A 83 -23.90 41.81 12.93
CA ASN A 83 -24.15 41.97 11.50
C ASN A 83 -22.86 41.69 10.72
N VAL A 84 -22.88 40.72 9.81
CA VAL A 84 -21.72 40.40 8.96
C VAL A 84 -22.01 40.86 7.54
N GLN A 85 -21.16 41.75 7.04
CA GLN A 85 -21.26 42.27 5.68
C GLN A 85 -20.37 41.46 4.74
N PHE A 86 -20.97 40.88 3.71
CA PHE A 86 -20.27 40.26 2.59
C PHE A 86 -20.35 41.18 1.39
N GLU A 87 -19.22 41.43 0.74
CA GLU A 87 -19.11 42.34 -0.40
C GLU A 87 -18.64 41.60 -1.67
N ASP A 88 -18.46 42.34 -2.77
CA ASP A 88 -17.85 41.86 -4.02
C ASP A 88 -18.58 40.70 -4.71
N PHE A 89 -19.91 40.68 -4.62
CA PHE A 89 -20.72 39.70 -5.33
C PHE A 89 -20.54 39.82 -6.85
N LYS A 90 -20.21 38.69 -7.47
CA LYS A 90 -20.00 38.55 -8.92
C LYS A 90 -21.23 37.91 -9.53
N SER A 91 -21.79 38.56 -10.55
CA SER A 91 -22.91 38.01 -11.30
C SER A 91 -22.48 36.78 -12.12
N PHE A 92 -23.30 35.73 -12.07
CA PHE A 92 -23.14 34.57 -12.96
C PHE A 92 -23.40 34.91 -14.43
N ALA A 93 -24.19 35.96 -14.71
CA ALA A 93 -24.46 36.43 -16.07
C ALA A 93 -23.20 36.94 -16.78
N ASP A 94 -22.23 37.47 -16.02
CA ASP A 94 -20.95 37.99 -16.52
C ASP A 94 -19.91 36.88 -16.77
N ARG A 95 -20.30 35.61 -16.67
CA ARG A 95 -19.43 34.42 -16.80
C ARG A 95 -18.26 34.35 -15.82
N LYS A 96 -18.27 35.15 -14.75
CA LYS A 96 -17.30 35.05 -13.65
C LYS A 96 -17.77 33.94 -12.71
N ARG A 97 -17.15 32.77 -12.78
CA ARG A 97 -17.51 31.60 -11.96
C ARG A 97 -16.52 31.38 -10.80
N PRO A 98 -16.95 30.73 -9.70
CA PRO A 98 -16.03 30.33 -8.66
C PRO A 98 -14.99 29.33 -9.17
N LYS A 99 -13.84 29.29 -8.49
CA LYS A 99 -12.82 28.26 -8.77
C LYS A 99 -13.32 26.89 -8.31
N GLU A 100 -12.83 25.84 -8.95
CA GLU A 100 -13.13 24.47 -8.52
C GLU A 100 -12.70 24.29 -7.07
N GLU A 101 -13.58 23.70 -6.27
CA GLU A 101 -13.43 23.42 -4.85
C GLU A 101 -13.47 24.61 -3.89
N GLN A 102 -13.75 25.82 -4.38
CA GLN A 102 -13.81 27.04 -3.56
C GLN A 102 -15.08 27.12 -2.70
N PHE A 103 -14.94 27.53 -1.43
CA PHE A 103 -16.08 27.85 -0.58
C PHE A 103 -16.64 29.23 -0.91
N CYS A 104 -17.95 29.29 -1.14
CA CYS A 104 -18.62 30.48 -1.60
C CYS A 104 -19.91 30.71 -0.82
N LEU A 105 -20.30 31.98 -0.74
CA LEU A 105 -21.66 32.41 -0.42
C LEU A 105 -22.37 32.81 -1.72
N LEU A 106 -23.58 32.31 -1.89
CA LEU A 106 -24.39 32.42 -3.10
C LEU A 106 -25.69 33.15 -2.83
N ILE A 107 -26.11 33.93 -3.82
CA ILE A 107 -27.47 34.44 -3.96
C ILE A 107 -28.13 33.66 -5.08
N MET A 108 -29.23 32.99 -4.75
CA MET A 108 -30.03 32.19 -5.66
C MET A 108 -31.00 33.08 -6.44
N LYS A 109 -31.43 32.64 -7.62
CA LYS A 109 -32.38 33.40 -8.47
C LYS A 109 -33.77 33.56 -7.85
N ASP A 110 -34.12 32.73 -6.88
CA ASP A 110 -35.36 32.81 -6.10
C ASP A 110 -35.23 33.72 -4.87
N GLY A 111 -34.12 34.46 -4.73
CA GLY A 111 -33.87 35.36 -3.61
C GLY A 111 -33.27 34.68 -2.37
N SER A 112 -33.16 33.36 -2.34
CA SER A 112 -32.58 32.64 -1.20
C SER A 112 -31.05 32.73 -1.15
N LEU A 113 -30.47 32.46 0.01
CA LEU A 113 -29.02 32.40 0.22
C LEU A 113 -28.54 30.96 0.43
N ALA A 114 -27.37 30.63 -0.10
CA ALA A 114 -26.72 29.34 0.13
C ALA A 114 -25.21 29.51 0.32
N ALA A 115 -24.57 28.71 1.18
CA ALA A 115 -23.11 28.72 1.35
C ALA A 115 -22.57 27.29 1.31
N GLY A 116 -21.41 27.06 0.69
CA GLY A 116 -20.96 25.72 0.35
C GLY A 116 -19.85 25.68 -0.68
N ARG A 117 -19.51 24.48 -1.17
CA ARG A 117 -18.34 24.24 -2.01
C ARG A 117 -18.71 24.17 -3.49
N TRP A 118 -18.04 24.97 -4.30
CA TRP A 118 -18.19 24.92 -5.75
C TRP A 118 -17.47 23.71 -6.34
N ASN A 119 -18.10 22.92 -7.22
CA ASN A 119 -17.46 21.76 -7.82
C ASN A 119 -17.83 21.61 -9.32
N LYS A 120 -16.90 21.17 -10.16
CA LYS A 120 -17.21 20.86 -11.56
C LYS A 120 -17.92 19.50 -11.64
N TRP A 121 -19.23 19.52 -11.81
CA TRP A 121 -19.98 18.29 -12.03
C TRP A 121 -19.74 17.72 -13.43
N ARG A 122 -19.46 16.41 -13.53
CA ARG A 122 -19.00 15.69 -14.74
C ARG A 122 -19.90 15.81 -15.99
N ARG A 123 -21.07 16.45 -15.93
CA ARG A 123 -22.02 16.57 -17.05
C ARG A 123 -22.50 17.99 -17.35
N GLU A 124 -22.13 18.99 -16.55
CA GLU A 124 -22.54 20.38 -16.77
C GLU A 124 -21.31 21.24 -17.07
N ALA A 125 -21.30 21.89 -18.23
CA ALA A 125 -20.26 22.85 -18.59
C ALA A 125 -20.22 24.05 -17.61
N GLY A 126 -21.25 24.18 -16.76
CA GLY A 126 -21.47 25.19 -15.73
C GLY A 126 -20.70 24.99 -14.42
N GLY A 127 -20.53 23.75 -13.97
CA GLY A 127 -20.28 23.43 -12.55
C GLY A 127 -21.59 23.32 -11.76
N ALA A 128 -21.54 22.70 -10.58
CA ALA A 128 -22.67 22.62 -9.65
C ALA A 128 -22.21 23.03 -8.25
N PHE A 129 -23.13 23.62 -7.49
CA PHE A 129 -22.88 23.94 -6.11
C PHE A 129 -23.28 22.75 -5.24
N ILE A 130 -22.30 22.18 -4.53
CA ILE A 130 -22.50 21.00 -3.70
C ILE A 130 -22.53 21.42 -2.24
N TYR A 131 -23.73 21.37 -1.67
CA TYR A 131 -23.99 21.61 -0.26
C TYR A 131 -23.95 20.30 0.55
N SER A 132 -23.93 19.14 -0.11
CA SER A 132 -23.64 17.81 0.45
C SER A 132 -23.69 16.80 -0.71
N SER A 133 -22.86 15.76 -0.69
CA SER A 133 -22.88 14.74 -1.75
C SER A 133 -24.11 13.81 -1.73
N ALA A 134 -25.08 14.02 -0.83
CA ALA A 134 -26.23 13.14 -0.69
C ALA A 134 -27.61 13.80 -0.48
N LEU A 135 -27.73 15.13 -0.27
CA LEU A 135 -29.03 15.73 0.13
C LEU A 135 -29.51 16.94 -0.69
N ALA A 136 -28.64 17.72 -1.34
CA ALA A 136 -29.04 18.75 -2.31
C ALA A 136 -27.83 19.31 -3.08
N SER A 137 -28.01 19.57 -4.37
CA SER A 137 -27.07 20.34 -5.20
C SER A 137 -27.87 21.36 -6.00
N HIS A 138 -27.36 22.58 -6.10
CA HIS A 138 -27.94 23.59 -7.00
C HIS A 138 -27.18 23.61 -8.31
N SER A 139 -27.90 23.67 -9.43
CA SER A 139 -27.25 23.85 -10.73
C SER A 139 -26.69 25.27 -10.79
N SER A 140 -25.65 25.47 -11.60
CA SER A 140 -25.16 26.83 -11.91
C SER A 140 -26.25 27.74 -12.48
N ASP A 141 -27.31 27.17 -13.08
CA ASP A 141 -28.43 27.91 -13.64
C ASP A 141 -29.35 28.49 -12.57
N ASP A 142 -29.28 28.02 -11.32
CA ASP A 142 -30.10 28.49 -10.21
C ASP A 142 -29.44 29.66 -9.45
N VAL A 143 -28.16 29.91 -9.73
CA VAL A 143 -27.35 30.91 -9.02
C VAL A 143 -27.39 32.25 -9.75
N TRP A 144 -27.63 33.33 -9.02
CA TRP A 144 -27.63 34.69 -9.55
C TRP A 144 -26.28 35.39 -9.37
N ALA A 145 -25.73 35.37 -8.15
CA ALA A 145 -24.44 35.97 -7.83
C ALA A 145 -23.70 35.21 -6.72
N TRP A 146 -22.40 35.45 -6.58
CA TRP A 146 -21.57 34.77 -5.57
C TRP A 146 -20.38 35.61 -5.09
N THR A 147 -19.88 35.30 -3.89
CA THR A 147 -18.62 35.83 -3.35
C THR A 147 -17.83 34.72 -2.63
N PRO A 148 -16.48 34.70 -2.66
CA PRO A 148 -15.69 33.71 -1.92
C PRO A 148 -15.77 33.91 -0.40
N LEU A 149 -15.55 32.85 0.37
CA LEU A 149 -15.40 32.90 1.83
C LEU A 149 -13.90 32.86 2.24
N ASP A 150 -13.56 33.43 3.41
CA ASP A 150 -12.17 33.70 3.82
C ASP A 150 -11.30 32.46 4.09
N SER A 151 -11.88 31.29 4.37
CA SER A 151 -11.11 30.07 4.72
C SER A 151 -10.46 29.35 3.51
N ASP A 152 -9.83 30.09 2.60
CA ASP A 152 -9.18 29.60 1.37
C ASP A 152 -7.65 29.32 1.53
N GLU A 153 -7.08 29.36 2.76
CA GLU A 153 -5.64 29.10 3.01
C GLU A 153 -5.14 27.78 2.39
N ILE A 154 -6.01 26.77 2.29
CA ILE A 154 -5.69 25.48 1.64
C ILE A 154 -5.44 25.69 0.14
N PHE A 155 -6.23 26.54 -0.52
CA PHE A 155 -6.10 26.84 -1.94
C PHE A 155 -4.85 27.66 -2.25
N GLU A 156 -4.50 28.63 -1.41
CA GLU A 156 -3.26 29.40 -1.59
C GLU A 156 -2.03 28.50 -1.47
N ARG A 157 -1.98 27.60 -0.47
CA ARG A 157 -0.90 26.63 -0.31
C ARG A 157 -0.84 25.61 -1.45
N GLU A 158 -1.98 25.13 -1.96
CA GLU A 158 -2.02 24.24 -3.11
C GLU A 158 -1.57 24.93 -4.40
N GLN A 159 -1.98 26.18 -4.60
CA GLN A 159 -1.54 26.99 -5.74
C GLN A 159 -0.04 27.29 -5.68
N GLU A 160 0.50 27.59 -4.50
CA GLU A 160 1.94 27.72 -4.27
C GLU A 160 2.67 26.42 -4.59
N ARG A 161 2.18 25.28 -4.10
CA ARG A 161 2.76 23.96 -4.38
C ARG A 161 2.71 23.60 -5.86
N GLU A 162 1.62 23.90 -6.56
CA GLU A 162 1.53 23.74 -8.01
C GLU A 162 2.51 24.64 -8.76
N ASN A 163 2.64 25.89 -8.34
CA ASN A 163 3.57 26.85 -8.94
C ASN A 163 5.02 26.42 -8.72
N GLU A 164 5.33 25.90 -7.53
CA GLU A 164 6.64 25.32 -7.20
C GLU A 164 6.93 24.09 -8.08
N LYS A 165 5.98 23.15 -8.19
CA LYS A 165 6.09 21.99 -9.10
C LYS A 165 6.31 22.42 -10.55
N LYS A 166 5.57 23.41 -11.05
CA LYS A 166 5.72 23.94 -12.42
C LYS A 166 7.08 24.61 -12.60
N ARG A 167 7.55 25.35 -11.58
CA ARG A 167 8.88 25.99 -11.57
C ARG A 167 9.99 24.95 -11.56
N GLU A 168 9.89 23.92 -10.72
CA GLU A 168 10.85 22.83 -10.65
C GLU A 168 10.92 22.04 -11.96
N LYS A 169 9.77 21.65 -12.53
CA LYS A 169 9.70 21.03 -13.86
C LYS A 169 10.39 21.90 -14.92
N LYS A 170 10.24 23.23 -14.84
CA LYS A 170 10.90 24.16 -15.77
C LYS A 170 12.41 24.22 -15.56
N LEU A 171 12.88 24.23 -14.31
CA LEU A 171 14.30 24.19 -13.97
C LEU A 171 14.95 22.87 -14.46
N ASN A 172 14.26 21.76 -14.27
CA ASN A 172 14.73 20.42 -14.61
C ASN A 172 14.70 20.09 -16.12
N LYS A 173 14.20 21.00 -16.97
CA LYS A 173 14.25 20.81 -18.44
C LYS A 173 15.67 20.91 -18.99
N ASN A 174 16.49 21.80 -18.43
CA ASN A 174 17.87 22.05 -18.85
C ASN A 174 18.79 22.08 -17.62
N PRO A 175 18.98 20.94 -16.94
CA PRO A 175 19.79 20.86 -15.74
C PRO A 175 21.26 21.12 -16.05
N SER A 176 21.96 21.83 -15.17
CA SER A 176 23.41 22.00 -15.27
C SER A 176 24.14 20.80 -14.66
N ALA A 177 25.19 20.31 -15.31
CA ALA A 177 26.09 19.30 -14.77
C ALA A 177 27.27 19.96 -14.04
N ASP A 178 27.54 19.52 -12.81
CA ASP A 178 28.79 19.85 -12.11
C ASP A 178 29.96 19.09 -12.75
N PRO A 179 30.99 19.75 -13.29
CA PRO A 179 32.11 19.08 -13.96
C PRO A 179 32.91 18.12 -13.06
N ALA A 180 32.90 18.29 -11.73
CA ALA A 180 33.62 17.44 -10.80
C ALA A 180 32.85 16.13 -10.50
N LEU A 181 31.54 16.22 -10.31
CA LEU A 181 30.65 15.06 -10.11
C LEU A 181 30.41 14.30 -11.42
N PHE A 182 30.20 15.04 -12.52
CA PHE A 182 29.84 14.50 -13.83
C PHE A 182 31.03 14.43 -14.80
N ARG A 183 32.23 14.16 -14.27
CA ARG A 183 33.49 14.08 -15.02
C ARG A 183 33.41 13.15 -16.23
N TYR A 184 32.60 12.09 -16.15
CA TYR A 184 32.48 11.08 -17.19
C TYR A 184 31.19 11.20 -18.02
N GLY A 185 30.47 12.33 -17.89
CA GLY A 185 29.21 12.58 -18.58
C GLY A 185 27.98 12.35 -17.71
N THR A 186 26.81 12.38 -18.34
CA THR A 186 25.50 12.24 -17.66
C THR A 186 24.81 10.90 -17.95
N ASP A 187 25.59 9.93 -18.44
CA ASP A 187 25.16 8.53 -18.58
C ASP A 187 25.59 7.73 -17.35
N ILE A 188 24.61 7.24 -16.58
CA ILE A 188 24.88 6.48 -15.35
C ILE A 188 25.61 5.17 -15.64
N ASP A 189 25.41 4.57 -16.81
CA ASP A 189 26.03 3.28 -17.15
C ASP A 189 27.55 3.39 -17.24
N THR A 190 28.04 4.58 -17.64
CA THR A 190 29.48 4.88 -17.63
C THR A 190 30.08 4.79 -16.21
N TYR A 191 29.32 5.16 -15.18
CA TYR A 191 29.76 5.08 -13.79
C TYR A 191 29.72 3.65 -13.27
N TYR A 192 28.66 2.90 -13.59
CA TYR A 192 28.58 1.47 -13.28
C TYR A 192 29.71 0.67 -13.94
N GLU A 193 30.06 0.92 -15.20
CA GLU A 193 31.16 0.23 -15.90
C GLU A 193 32.54 0.52 -15.28
N LYS A 194 32.74 1.76 -14.80
CA LYS A 194 33.97 2.12 -14.07
C LYS A 194 34.04 1.45 -12.70
N ALA A 195 32.93 1.44 -11.96
CA ALA A 195 32.83 0.72 -10.70
C ALA A 195 33.00 -0.79 -10.90
N LEU A 196 32.42 -1.36 -11.96
CA LEU A 196 32.57 -2.76 -12.34
C LEU A 196 34.04 -3.13 -12.57
N SER A 197 34.79 -2.27 -13.26
CA SER A 197 36.23 -2.49 -13.51
C SER A 197 37.02 -2.64 -12.20
N LYS A 198 36.73 -1.84 -11.18
CA LYS A 198 37.33 -1.98 -9.83
C LYS A 198 36.82 -3.22 -9.11
N LEU A 199 35.52 -3.48 -9.17
CA LEU A 199 34.89 -4.58 -8.45
C LEU A 199 35.38 -5.95 -8.94
N ARG A 200 35.68 -6.06 -10.24
CA ARG A 200 36.25 -7.26 -10.88
C ARG A 200 37.63 -7.65 -10.39
N GLU A 201 38.37 -6.75 -9.75
CA GLU A 201 39.64 -7.11 -9.10
C GLU A 201 39.44 -8.09 -7.94
N LYS A 202 38.29 -8.00 -7.25
CA LYS A 202 37.90 -8.90 -6.16
C LYS A 202 36.91 -9.99 -6.60
N TYR A 203 35.94 -9.63 -7.44
CA TYR A 203 34.86 -10.51 -7.88
C TYR A 203 34.86 -10.60 -9.41
N TYR A 204 35.67 -11.49 -9.97
CA TYR A 204 35.90 -11.55 -11.42
C TYR A 204 34.62 -11.87 -12.23
N TRP A 205 33.59 -12.43 -11.59
CA TRP A 205 32.27 -12.72 -12.17
C TRP A 205 31.30 -11.53 -12.18
N ALA A 206 31.66 -10.38 -11.60
CA ALA A 206 30.76 -9.24 -11.51
C ALA A 206 30.27 -8.77 -12.89
N THR A 207 29.01 -8.31 -12.94
CA THR A 207 28.37 -7.67 -14.10
C THR A 207 27.62 -6.41 -13.67
N VAL A 208 27.39 -5.47 -14.59
CA VAL A 208 26.57 -4.27 -14.31
C VAL A 208 25.15 -4.67 -13.88
N THR A 209 24.60 -5.72 -14.49
CA THR A 209 23.27 -6.26 -14.17
C THR A 209 23.20 -6.69 -12.70
N MET A 210 24.16 -7.47 -12.20
CA MET A 210 24.24 -7.81 -10.76
C MET A 210 24.32 -6.58 -9.87
N MET A 211 25.13 -5.57 -10.24
CA MET A 211 25.28 -4.34 -9.47
C MET A 211 23.98 -3.51 -9.38
N LYS A 212 23.05 -3.70 -10.33
CA LYS A 212 21.76 -3.02 -10.40
C LYS A 212 20.58 -3.83 -9.83
N LYS A 213 20.80 -5.05 -9.33
CA LYS A 213 19.73 -5.85 -8.71
C LYS A 213 19.14 -5.19 -7.45
N LYS A 214 19.94 -4.43 -6.71
CA LYS A 214 19.49 -3.76 -5.49
C LYS A 214 18.61 -2.55 -5.82
N THR A 215 17.35 -2.61 -5.38
CA THR A 215 16.39 -1.50 -5.54
C THR A 215 16.33 -0.61 -4.31
N PRO A 216 16.20 0.72 -4.45
CA PRO A 216 16.15 1.45 -5.72
C PRO A 216 17.53 1.62 -6.37
N VAL A 217 17.58 1.50 -7.69
CA VAL A 217 18.80 1.63 -8.50
C VAL A 217 19.23 3.10 -8.55
N TRP A 218 20.54 3.34 -8.48
CA TRP A 218 21.09 4.69 -8.62
C TRP A 218 21.08 5.13 -10.07
N GLN A 219 20.65 6.38 -10.31
CA GLN A 219 20.51 6.98 -11.62
C GLN A 219 21.06 8.40 -11.62
N ILE A 220 21.21 9.01 -12.80
CA ILE A 220 21.46 10.45 -12.93
C ILE A 220 20.12 11.13 -13.24
N ALA A 221 19.66 11.98 -12.33
CA ALA A 221 18.36 12.62 -12.42
C ALA A 221 18.48 14.14 -12.23
N PRO A 222 17.59 14.96 -12.83
CA PRO A 222 17.56 16.39 -12.57
C PRO A 222 16.85 16.69 -11.23
N LEU A 223 17.48 17.49 -10.38
CA LEU A 223 16.92 18.02 -9.13
C LEU A 223 17.29 19.50 -8.99
N HIS A 224 16.29 20.35 -8.77
CA HIS A 224 16.44 21.80 -8.62
C HIS A 224 17.31 22.46 -9.72
N GLY A 225 17.19 22.01 -10.97
CA GLY A 225 17.93 22.53 -12.12
C GLY A 225 19.39 22.06 -12.23
N LYS A 226 19.78 21.02 -11.48
CA LYS A 226 21.10 20.39 -11.57
C LYS A 226 20.98 18.89 -11.77
N TYR A 227 21.94 18.27 -12.43
CA TYR A 227 22.06 16.82 -12.37
C TYR A 227 22.57 16.38 -10.99
N VAL A 228 22.00 15.30 -10.48
CA VAL A 228 22.44 14.62 -9.24
C VAL A 228 22.50 13.11 -9.49
N PHE A 229 23.38 12.42 -8.77
CA PHE A 229 23.22 10.97 -8.59
C PHE A 229 22.08 10.75 -7.60
N GLY A 230 21.02 10.05 -7.99
CA GLY A 230 19.83 9.92 -7.17
C GLY A 230 19.10 8.60 -7.34
N GLN A 231 18.39 8.22 -6.29
CA GLN A 231 17.40 7.14 -6.34
C GLN A 231 16.03 7.75 -6.63
N ILE A 232 15.36 7.23 -7.64
CA ILE A 232 14.02 7.69 -8.04
C ILE A 232 12.98 6.77 -7.42
N SER A 233 12.06 7.33 -6.65
CA SER A 233 10.86 6.63 -6.16
C SER A 233 9.61 7.36 -6.61
N LYS A 234 8.49 6.63 -6.76
CA LYS A 234 7.21 7.24 -7.14
C LYS A 234 6.43 7.65 -5.90
N ASN A 235 5.85 8.85 -5.94
CA ASN A 235 4.84 9.27 -4.98
C ASN A 235 3.48 8.65 -5.33
N TYR A 236 2.94 7.83 -4.42
CA TYR A 236 1.66 7.14 -4.60
C TYR A 236 0.45 8.07 -4.74
N PHE A 237 0.54 9.33 -4.29
CA PHE A 237 -0.61 10.24 -4.26
C PHE A 237 -0.78 11.07 -5.54
N ASP A 238 0.32 11.37 -6.25
CA ASP A 238 0.30 12.29 -7.38
C ASP A 238 1.17 11.86 -8.57
N ASP A 239 1.63 10.60 -8.58
CA ASP A 239 2.47 10.00 -9.61
C ASP A 239 3.75 10.78 -9.94
N SER A 240 4.21 11.66 -9.02
CA SER A 240 5.45 12.40 -9.20
C SER A 240 6.68 11.60 -8.77
N ASP A 241 7.78 11.81 -9.50
CA ASP A 241 9.08 11.24 -9.16
C ASP A 241 9.70 12.01 -7.98
N ILE A 242 10.04 11.30 -6.91
CA ILE A 242 10.82 11.77 -5.78
C ILE A 242 12.28 11.34 -6.03
N VAL A 243 13.17 12.33 -6.13
CA VAL A 243 14.60 12.09 -6.30
C VAL A 243 15.30 12.25 -4.95
N THR A 244 15.86 11.17 -4.42
CA THR A 244 16.72 11.19 -3.24
C THR A 244 18.17 11.25 -3.69
N PRO A 245 18.87 12.40 -3.55
CA PRO A 245 20.23 12.55 -4.03
C PRO A 245 21.24 11.83 -3.11
N TRP A 246 22.34 11.38 -3.71
CA TRP A 246 23.53 10.93 -2.99
C TRP A 246 24.26 12.13 -2.40
N THR A 247 24.62 12.06 -1.12
CA THR A 247 25.21 13.19 -0.37
C THR A 247 26.55 12.88 0.28
N GLU A 248 27.11 11.68 0.10
CA GLU A 248 28.29 11.23 0.83
C GLU A 248 29.63 11.66 0.19
N GLY A 249 29.59 12.29 -0.99
CA GLY A 249 30.79 12.74 -1.69
C GLY A 249 30.52 13.85 -2.70
N ASN A 250 31.60 14.39 -3.27
CA ASN A 250 31.59 15.57 -4.15
C ASN A 250 32.29 15.32 -5.49
N THR A 251 32.72 14.10 -5.77
CA THR A 251 33.45 13.76 -7.00
C THR A 251 32.91 12.51 -7.68
N ALA A 252 33.16 12.41 -8.99
CA ALA A 252 32.86 11.22 -9.79
C ALA A 252 33.52 9.95 -9.24
N ASP A 253 34.77 10.05 -8.75
CA ASP A 253 35.54 8.90 -8.31
C ASP A 253 35.07 8.40 -6.92
N GLU A 254 34.66 9.30 -6.01
CA GLU A 254 34.00 8.93 -4.75
C GLU A 254 32.65 8.23 -5.00
N PHE A 255 31.88 8.67 -6.00
CA PHE A 255 30.63 8.00 -6.37
C PHE A 255 30.89 6.58 -6.91
N ILE A 256 31.95 6.41 -7.71
CA ILE A 256 32.38 5.09 -8.19
C ILE A 256 32.75 4.16 -7.02
N ASP A 257 33.47 4.66 -6.02
CA ASP A 257 33.84 3.88 -4.82
C ASP A 257 32.61 3.53 -3.96
N PHE A 258 31.67 4.46 -3.87
CA PHE A 258 30.35 4.21 -3.28
C PHE A 258 29.62 3.10 -4.03
N LEU A 259 29.52 3.14 -5.37
CA LEU A 259 28.87 2.09 -6.16
C LEU A 259 29.53 0.71 -5.96
N CYS A 260 30.87 0.65 -5.86
CA CYS A 260 31.58 -0.58 -5.55
C CYS A 260 31.14 -1.15 -4.19
N SER A 261 31.12 -0.30 -3.16
CA SER A 261 30.74 -0.70 -1.80
C SER A 261 29.26 -1.08 -1.70
N TYR A 262 28.39 -0.33 -2.39
CA TYR A 262 26.95 -0.54 -2.43
C TYR A 262 26.57 -1.89 -3.06
N ALA A 263 27.28 -2.30 -4.11
CA ALA A 263 27.02 -3.52 -4.87
C ALA A 263 27.82 -4.75 -4.40
N ALA A 264 28.85 -4.58 -3.58
CA ALA A 264 29.76 -5.66 -3.20
C ALA A 264 29.05 -6.90 -2.63
N ASP A 265 28.14 -6.69 -1.67
CA ASP A 265 27.38 -7.76 -1.03
C ASP A 265 26.50 -8.53 -2.04
N THR A 266 25.77 -7.80 -2.91
CA THR A 266 24.93 -8.40 -3.94
C THR A 266 25.74 -9.22 -4.96
N VAL A 267 26.91 -8.72 -5.35
CA VAL A 267 27.81 -9.40 -6.30
C VAL A 267 28.48 -10.62 -5.67
N GLU A 268 28.92 -10.52 -4.42
CA GLU A 268 29.51 -11.63 -3.66
C GLU A 268 28.54 -12.81 -3.57
N HIS A 269 27.27 -12.52 -3.26
CA HIS A 269 26.20 -13.52 -3.16
C HIS A 269 25.60 -13.95 -4.50
N SER A 270 26.08 -13.41 -5.62
CA SER A 270 25.68 -13.80 -6.99
C SER A 270 26.76 -14.62 -7.71
N ASN A 271 27.66 -15.27 -6.99
CA ASN A 271 28.72 -16.07 -7.59
C ASN A 271 28.14 -17.24 -8.43
N PRO A 272 28.35 -17.26 -9.76
CA PRO A 272 27.82 -18.30 -10.62
C PRO A 272 28.39 -19.69 -10.31
N GLU A 273 29.62 -19.79 -9.78
CA GLU A 273 30.22 -21.08 -9.44
C GLU A 273 29.53 -21.74 -8.23
N GLU A 274 29.04 -20.95 -7.28
CA GLU A 274 28.26 -21.43 -6.13
C GLU A 274 26.80 -21.65 -6.50
N LYS A 275 26.21 -20.70 -7.24
CA LYS A 275 24.81 -20.76 -7.70
C LYS A 275 24.57 -21.93 -8.66
N PHE A 276 25.47 -22.14 -9.61
CA PHE A 276 25.38 -23.19 -10.64
C PHE A 276 26.40 -24.31 -10.44
N ARG A 277 26.67 -24.67 -9.18
CA ARG A 277 27.69 -25.68 -8.81
C ARG A 277 27.49 -27.06 -9.43
N LEU A 278 26.25 -27.43 -9.77
CA LEU A 278 25.91 -28.71 -10.42
C LEU A 278 25.86 -28.61 -11.95
N GLY A 279 26.22 -27.46 -12.51
CA GLY A 279 26.19 -27.17 -13.95
C GLY A 279 24.97 -26.34 -14.36
N THR A 280 24.74 -26.30 -15.67
CA THR A 280 23.63 -25.52 -16.29
C THR A 280 22.48 -26.40 -16.76
N ASP A 281 22.51 -27.69 -16.42
CA ASP A 281 21.42 -28.62 -16.68
C ASP A 281 20.45 -28.61 -15.50
N ILE A 282 19.27 -28.01 -15.70
CA ILE A 282 18.24 -27.87 -14.67
C ILE A 282 17.77 -29.23 -14.14
N ASP A 283 17.78 -30.27 -14.97
CA ASP A 283 17.28 -31.59 -14.60
C ASP A 283 18.09 -32.21 -13.45
N VAL A 284 19.38 -31.88 -13.34
CA VAL A 284 20.24 -32.34 -12.23
C VAL A 284 19.73 -31.81 -10.88
N TYR A 285 19.31 -30.54 -10.84
CA TYR A 285 18.77 -29.90 -9.64
C TYR A 285 17.40 -30.48 -9.28
N LEU A 286 16.52 -30.61 -10.28
CA LEU A 286 15.17 -31.15 -10.08
C LEU A 286 15.21 -32.62 -9.64
N GLU A 287 16.13 -33.42 -10.20
CA GLU A 287 16.34 -34.81 -9.80
C GLU A 287 16.87 -34.93 -8.37
N THR A 288 17.77 -34.03 -7.97
CA THR A 288 18.30 -33.98 -6.60
C THR A 288 17.19 -33.66 -5.61
N ALA A 289 16.41 -32.61 -5.88
CA ALA A 289 15.26 -32.24 -5.06
C ALA A 289 14.21 -33.37 -4.98
N PHE A 290 13.88 -34.00 -6.12
CA PHE A 290 12.97 -35.14 -6.16
C PHE A 290 13.45 -36.28 -5.28
N ASN A 291 14.72 -36.68 -5.40
CA ASN A 291 15.28 -37.79 -4.64
C ASN A 291 15.38 -37.49 -3.15
N ASN A 292 15.56 -36.23 -2.75
CA ASN A 292 15.51 -35.84 -1.35
C ASN A 292 14.09 -35.95 -0.78
N VAL A 293 13.09 -35.38 -1.46
CA VAL A 293 11.68 -35.45 -1.02
C VAL A 293 11.16 -36.89 -1.04
N LYS A 294 11.52 -37.69 -2.04
CA LYS A 294 11.06 -39.09 -2.20
C LYS A 294 11.45 -40.00 -1.02
N LYS A 295 12.50 -39.65 -0.25
CA LYS A 295 12.91 -40.39 0.95
C LYS A 295 11.79 -40.45 1.99
N ASP A 296 11.14 -39.31 2.21
CA ASP A 296 10.05 -39.15 3.19
C ASP A 296 8.68 -39.36 2.55
N TYR A 297 8.50 -38.90 1.31
CA TYR A 297 7.25 -38.97 0.55
C TYR A 297 7.30 -40.14 -0.43
N ARG A 298 7.32 -41.38 0.08
CA ARG A 298 7.58 -42.59 -0.73
C ARG A 298 6.58 -42.83 -1.86
N TRP A 299 5.37 -42.27 -1.79
CA TRP A 299 4.36 -42.37 -2.84
C TRP A 299 4.50 -41.32 -3.95
N LEU A 300 5.36 -40.30 -3.78
CA LEU A 300 5.51 -39.21 -4.74
C LEU A 300 6.04 -39.73 -6.10
N ASP A 301 5.28 -39.56 -7.17
CA ASP A 301 5.70 -39.91 -8.53
C ASP A 301 6.05 -38.65 -9.32
N LYS A 302 7.04 -38.72 -10.24
CA LYS A 302 7.43 -37.56 -11.05
C LYS A 302 6.25 -36.97 -11.84
N LYS A 303 5.31 -37.81 -12.29
CA LYS A 303 4.09 -37.37 -12.99
C LYS A 303 3.17 -36.47 -12.16
N MET A 304 3.30 -36.51 -10.83
CA MET A 304 2.57 -35.61 -9.93
C MET A 304 3.13 -34.18 -9.99
N LEU A 305 4.43 -34.03 -10.27
CA LEU A 305 5.15 -32.77 -10.26
C LEU A 305 5.01 -31.98 -11.58
N GLU A 306 4.84 -32.70 -12.69
CA GLU A 306 4.67 -32.13 -14.04
C GLU A 306 3.44 -31.20 -14.18
N LYS A 307 2.53 -31.17 -13.20
CA LYS A 307 1.23 -30.52 -13.30
C LYS A 307 1.23 -29.01 -13.01
N THR A 308 2.24 -28.46 -12.34
CA THR A 308 2.13 -27.12 -11.76
C THR A 308 3.21 -26.16 -12.24
N TRP A 309 4.48 -26.50 -12.01
CA TRP A 309 5.60 -25.60 -12.21
C TRP A 309 6.57 -26.17 -13.22
N GLN A 310 7.15 -25.31 -14.04
CA GLN A 310 8.33 -25.62 -14.84
C GLN A 310 9.49 -24.75 -14.37
N TYR A 311 10.65 -25.38 -14.21
CA TYR A 311 11.89 -24.71 -13.83
C TYR A 311 12.86 -24.76 -14.99
N ASP A 312 13.68 -23.72 -15.13
CA ASP A 312 14.69 -23.63 -16.16
C ASP A 312 15.87 -22.77 -15.67
N ILE A 313 16.98 -22.80 -16.41
CA ILE A 313 18.12 -21.90 -16.22
C ILE A 313 18.21 -21.03 -17.48
N GLN A 314 17.99 -19.73 -17.33
CA GLN A 314 17.92 -18.80 -18.46
C GLN A 314 18.85 -17.60 -18.27
N ARG A 315 19.26 -16.99 -19.39
CA ARG A 315 19.98 -15.71 -19.35
C ARG A 315 18.99 -14.57 -19.28
N ILE A 316 18.92 -13.89 -18.14
CA ILE A 316 18.11 -12.70 -17.91
C ILE A 316 19.05 -11.51 -17.78
N ASP A 317 18.87 -10.50 -18.65
CA ASP A 317 19.71 -9.29 -18.68
C ASP A 317 21.23 -9.56 -18.70
N GLY A 318 21.62 -10.66 -19.35
CA GLY A 318 23.01 -11.09 -19.52
C GLY A 318 23.53 -12.10 -18.51
N ASP A 319 22.85 -12.24 -17.36
CA ASP A 319 23.25 -13.14 -16.26
C ASP A 319 22.44 -14.44 -16.28
N LEU A 320 23.06 -15.56 -15.89
CA LEU A 320 22.36 -16.83 -15.74
C LEU A 320 21.54 -16.82 -14.44
N GLU A 321 20.27 -17.19 -14.55
CA GLU A 321 19.30 -17.15 -13.46
C GLU A 321 18.45 -18.43 -13.45
N PHE A 322 18.08 -18.87 -12.25
CA PHE A 322 17.03 -19.88 -12.09
C PHE A 322 15.68 -19.21 -12.31
N VAL A 323 14.83 -19.81 -13.15
CA VAL A 323 13.49 -19.28 -13.43
C VAL A 323 12.43 -20.33 -13.15
N ARG A 324 11.26 -19.88 -12.70
CA ARG A 324 10.06 -20.69 -12.54
C ARG A 324 8.92 -20.06 -13.31
N ARG A 325 8.17 -20.87 -14.04
CA ARG A 325 6.93 -20.47 -14.71
C ARG A 325 5.79 -21.42 -14.34
N PHE A 326 4.58 -20.89 -14.27
CA PHE A 326 3.40 -21.75 -14.20
C PHE A 326 3.23 -22.45 -15.54
N ARG A 327 2.73 -23.69 -15.51
CA ARG A 327 2.48 -24.43 -16.75
C ARG A 327 1.44 -23.66 -17.58
N ASP A 328 1.76 -23.41 -18.85
CA ASP A 328 0.92 -22.68 -19.82
C ASP A 328 0.85 -21.14 -19.63
N GLU A 329 1.73 -20.57 -18.81
CA GLU A 329 1.93 -19.12 -18.71
C GLU A 329 3.27 -18.68 -19.32
N ASP A 330 3.26 -17.54 -20.01
CA ASP A 330 4.46 -16.90 -20.57
C ASP A 330 5.24 -16.11 -19.50
N GLU A 331 4.60 -15.77 -18.38
CA GLU A 331 5.22 -15.06 -17.27
C GLU A 331 6.08 -16.01 -16.42
N TYR A 332 7.29 -15.54 -16.08
CA TYR A 332 8.22 -16.27 -15.23
C TYR A 332 8.61 -15.41 -14.01
N SER A 333 8.95 -16.10 -12.93
CA SER A 333 9.58 -15.53 -11.75
C SER A 333 11.06 -15.92 -11.74
N VAL A 334 11.93 -14.98 -11.42
CA VAL A 334 13.36 -15.22 -11.20
C VAL A 334 13.59 -15.61 -9.74
N TYR A 335 14.32 -16.69 -9.50
CA TYR A 335 14.76 -17.06 -8.17
C TYR A 335 16.11 -16.43 -7.84
N ASP A 336 16.07 -15.39 -7.01
CA ASP A 336 17.27 -14.74 -6.49
C ASP A 336 17.84 -15.52 -5.31
N VAL A 337 18.46 -16.65 -5.62
CA VAL A 337 19.14 -17.55 -4.67
C VAL A 337 20.65 -17.49 -4.85
N GLN A 338 21.37 -17.71 -3.76
CA GLN A 338 22.82 -17.53 -3.68
C GLN A 338 23.60 -18.81 -4.02
N SER A 339 22.96 -19.98 -3.87
CA SER A 339 23.61 -21.28 -4.07
C SER A 339 22.69 -22.32 -4.71
N ALA A 340 23.31 -23.36 -5.25
CA ALA A 340 22.63 -24.56 -5.73
C ALA A 340 21.75 -25.20 -4.66
N GLU A 341 22.21 -25.24 -3.40
CA GLU A 341 21.50 -25.87 -2.29
C GLU A 341 20.23 -25.11 -1.94
N GLN A 342 20.31 -23.77 -1.88
CA GLN A 342 19.12 -22.94 -1.63
C GLN A 342 18.07 -23.13 -2.74
N PHE A 343 18.50 -23.22 -4.00
CA PHE A 343 17.58 -23.52 -5.10
C PHE A 343 16.91 -24.89 -4.92
N ILE A 344 17.70 -25.92 -4.61
CA ILE A 344 17.19 -27.28 -4.38
C ILE A 344 16.18 -27.29 -3.23
N GLU A 345 16.50 -26.66 -2.09
CA GLU A 345 15.60 -26.57 -0.93
C GLU A 345 14.26 -25.89 -1.28
N TRP A 346 14.27 -24.85 -2.12
CA TRP A 346 13.05 -24.22 -2.62
C TRP A 346 12.22 -25.17 -3.49
N VAL A 347 12.84 -25.88 -4.43
CA VAL A 347 12.16 -26.88 -5.26
C VAL A 347 11.61 -28.03 -4.40
N GLU A 348 12.34 -28.45 -3.37
CA GLU A 348 11.88 -29.46 -2.42
C GLU A 348 10.58 -29.03 -1.72
N GLN A 349 10.46 -27.77 -1.30
CA GLN A 349 9.23 -27.25 -0.69
C GLN A 349 8.03 -27.28 -1.66
N ASP A 350 8.25 -26.92 -2.92
CA ASP A 350 7.23 -27.00 -3.98
C ASP A 350 6.81 -28.48 -4.22
N TYR A 351 7.76 -29.41 -4.21
CA TYR A 351 7.50 -30.85 -4.37
C TYR A 351 6.78 -31.47 -3.17
N GLN A 352 7.16 -31.12 -1.94
CA GLN A 352 6.49 -31.55 -0.72
C GLN A 352 5.02 -31.10 -0.70
N SER A 353 4.79 -29.82 -1.06
CA SER A 353 3.44 -29.25 -1.17
C SER A 353 2.61 -30.00 -2.22
N THR A 354 3.20 -30.32 -3.36
CA THR A 354 2.55 -31.12 -4.42
C THR A 354 2.25 -32.55 -3.95
N ALA A 355 3.19 -33.20 -3.26
CA ALA A 355 3.02 -34.55 -2.73
C ALA A 355 1.87 -34.65 -1.73
N LEU A 356 1.72 -33.64 -0.86
CA LEU A 356 0.62 -33.54 0.11
C LEU A 356 -0.73 -33.23 -0.54
N ARG A 357 -0.74 -32.51 -1.66
CA ARG A 357 -1.96 -32.19 -2.41
C ARG A 357 -2.48 -33.37 -3.22
N GLU A 358 -1.59 -34.13 -3.86
CA GLU A 358 -1.96 -35.26 -4.72
C GLU A 358 -2.34 -36.50 -3.91
N ASN A 359 -1.85 -36.62 -2.68
CA ASN A 359 -2.29 -37.66 -1.75
C ASN A 359 -3.58 -37.23 -1.05
N LYS A 360 -4.68 -37.92 -1.29
CA LYS A 360 -5.98 -37.52 -0.73
C LYS A 360 -6.11 -37.98 0.72
N ALA A 361 -6.79 -37.19 1.54
CA ALA A 361 -7.19 -37.63 2.86
C ALA A 361 -8.36 -38.63 2.74
N VAL A 362 -8.23 -39.78 3.39
CA VAL A 362 -9.27 -40.83 3.45
C VAL A 362 -9.96 -40.89 4.81
N ASN A 363 -9.36 -40.28 5.84
CA ASN A 363 -9.98 -40.13 7.15
C ASN A 363 -9.40 -38.90 7.87
N SER A 364 -10.10 -38.39 8.87
CA SER A 364 -9.66 -37.24 9.66
C SER A 364 -10.10 -37.34 11.10
N TYR A 365 -9.28 -36.81 12.01
CA TYR A 365 -9.61 -36.65 13.41
C TYR A 365 -9.18 -35.27 13.90
N GLU A 366 -10.09 -34.59 14.58
CA GLU A 366 -9.87 -33.25 15.15
C GLU A 366 -9.87 -33.38 16.69
N PRO A 367 -8.70 -33.23 17.35
CA PRO A 367 -8.63 -33.27 18.79
C PRO A 367 -9.48 -32.17 19.41
N ARG A 368 -10.11 -32.49 20.54
CA ARG A 368 -10.85 -31.48 21.30
C ARG A 368 -9.92 -30.73 22.23
N PHE A 369 -9.72 -29.46 21.97
CA PHE A 369 -8.96 -28.55 22.83
C PHE A 369 -9.84 -27.40 23.33
N GLY A 370 -9.42 -26.81 24.45
CA GLY A 370 -10.04 -25.59 24.97
C GLY A 370 -9.60 -24.36 24.15
N HIS A 371 -9.82 -23.17 24.69
CA HIS A 371 -9.27 -21.96 24.08
C HIS A 371 -7.74 -21.97 24.15
N VAL A 372 -7.08 -21.80 23.00
CA VAL A 372 -5.62 -21.73 22.88
C VAL A 372 -5.27 -20.43 22.15
N ASP A 373 -4.61 -19.52 22.86
CA ASP A 373 -4.06 -18.26 22.35
C ASP A 373 -2.53 -18.32 22.37
N LEU A 374 -1.93 -17.94 21.25
CA LEU A 374 -0.49 -17.81 21.07
C LEU A 374 -0.19 -16.43 20.53
N HIS A 375 0.28 -15.53 21.40
CA HIS A 375 0.68 -14.17 21.01
C HIS A 375 -0.44 -13.41 20.27
N GLY A 376 -1.71 -13.60 20.67
CA GLY A 376 -2.88 -12.98 20.04
C GLY A 376 -3.47 -13.76 18.86
N TRP A 377 -2.84 -14.86 18.45
CA TRP A 377 -3.37 -15.79 17.45
C TRP A 377 -4.14 -16.91 18.14
N ASN A 378 -5.41 -17.04 17.80
CA ASN A 378 -6.29 -18.09 18.29
C ASN A 378 -6.13 -19.32 17.41
N LEU A 379 -5.89 -20.48 18.01
CA LEU A 379 -5.97 -21.74 17.28
C LEU A 379 -7.44 -22.02 16.94
N GLU A 380 -7.76 -22.02 15.64
CA GLU A 380 -9.12 -22.21 15.14
C GLU A 380 -9.39 -23.67 14.79
N ARG A 381 -8.39 -24.36 14.23
CA ARG A 381 -8.53 -25.74 13.76
C ARG A 381 -7.23 -26.52 13.88
N TYR A 382 -7.32 -27.77 14.31
CA TYR A 382 -6.19 -28.68 14.39
C TYR A 382 -6.64 -30.08 13.97
N VAL A 383 -6.31 -30.54 12.77
CA VAL A 383 -6.88 -31.77 12.21
C VAL A 383 -5.79 -32.71 11.75
N PHE A 384 -5.78 -33.91 12.31
CA PHE A 384 -5.00 -35.03 11.82
C PHE A 384 -5.75 -35.68 10.65
N TYR A 385 -5.07 -35.89 9.54
CA TYR A 385 -5.58 -36.60 8.38
C TYR A 385 -4.81 -37.89 8.18
N LYS A 386 -5.54 -38.96 7.89
CA LYS A 386 -4.97 -40.18 7.33
C LYS A 386 -5.08 -40.10 5.82
N MET A 387 -3.98 -40.34 5.14
CA MET A 387 -3.83 -40.21 3.71
C MET A 387 -4.08 -41.55 3.01
N GLU A 388 -4.38 -41.52 1.71
CA GLU A 388 -4.64 -42.71 0.90
C GLU A 388 -3.42 -43.64 0.83
N SER A 389 -2.21 -43.07 0.86
CA SER A 389 -0.96 -43.83 1.00
C SER A 389 -0.84 -44.61 2.31
N GLY A 390 -1.67 -44.30 3.31
CA GLY A 390 -1.60 -44.85 4.67
C GLY A 390 -0.86 -43.95 5.67
N ASP A 391 -0.14 -42.92 5.18
CA ASP A 391 0.58 -41.96 6.02
C ASP A 391 -0.35 -40.93 6.66
N TYR A 392 0.21 -40.04 7.47
CA TYR A 392 -0.55 -39.01 8.19
C TYR A 392 0.00 -37.61 7.94
N LYS A 393 -0.89 -36.62 7.95
CA LYS A 393 -0.53 -35.21 8.03
C LYS A 393 -1.38 -34.53 9.09
N VAL A 394 -0.97 -33.34 9.52
CA VAL A 394 -1.76 -32.48 10.38
C VAL A 394 -1.92 -31.12 9.72
N SER A 395 -3.14 -30.58 9.76
CA SER A 395 -3.46 -29.24 9.29
C SER A 395 -3.78 -28.36 10.49
N VAL A 396 -3.09 -27.25 10.60
CA VAL A 396 -3.24 -26.26 11.67
C VAL A 396 -3.76 -24.97 11.05
N THR A 397 -4.83 -24.42 11.60
CA THR A 397 -5.39 -23.12 11.20
C THR A 397 -5.49 -22.22 12.43
N ALA A 398 -4.97 -21.00 12.34
CA ALA A 398 -5.00 -20.02 13.41
C ALA A 398 -5.22 -18.60 12.85
N GLY A 399 -5.74 -17.69 13.68
CA GLY A 399 -6.01 -16.31 13.29
C GLY A 399 -6.28 -15.35 14.44
N ASP A 400 -6.25 -14.05 14.16
CA ASP A 400 -6.32 -12.95 15.15
C ASP A 400 -7.55 -12.03 14.97
N ARG A 401 -8.67 -12.58 14.44
CA ARG A 401 -9.91 -11.88 14.01
C ARG A 401 -9.77 -10.98 12.78
N THR A 402 -8.55 -10.56 12.42
CA THR A 402 -8.31 -9.73 11.23
C THR A 402 -7.59 -10.49 10.13
N THR A 403 -6.73 -11.42 10.50
CA THR A 403 -5.94 -12.26 9.60
C THR A 403 -5.95 -13.69 10.10
N GLY A 404 -5.75 -14.63 9.18
CA GLY A 404 -5.68 -16.06 9.49
C GLY A 404 -4.81 -16.79 8.49
N GLY A 405 -4.32 -17.96 8.87
CA GLY A 405 -3.46 -18.78 8.05
C GLY A 405 -3.63 -20.26 8.37
N SER A 406 -3.42 -21.09 7.34
CA SER A 406 -3.42 -22.55 7.46
C SER A 406 -2.07 -23.10 7.02
N ARG A 407 -1.59 -24.13 7.72
CA ARG A 407 -0.38 -24.86 7.35
C ARG A 407 -0.56 -26.35 7.55
N ASP A 408 -0.11 -27.12 6.57
CA ASP A 408 -0.08 -28.58 6.61
C ASP A 408 1.34 -29.05 6.96
N PHE A 409 1.42 -30.07 7.82
CA PHE A 409 2.67 -30.72 8.22
C PHE A 409 2.55 -32.21 7.98
N PHE A 410 3.51 -32.76 7.24
CA PHE A 410 3.61 -34.20 7.05
C PHE A 410 4.17 -34.87 8.32
N ILE A 411 3.49 -35.90 8.83
CA ILE A 411 3.98 -36.67 9.97
C ILE A 411 4.87 -37.78 9.40
N THR A 412 6.18 -37.62 9.56
CA THR A 412 7.15 -38.53 8.94
C THR A 412 6.99 -39.96 9.49
N PRO A 413 7.27 -40.99 8.68
CA PRO A 413 7.17 -42.39 9.12
C PRO A 413 8.00 -42.70 10.37
N HIS A 414 9.11 -41.99 10.59
CA HIS A 414 9.95 -42.14 11.78
C HIS A 414 9.20 -41.86 13.10
N CYS A 415 8.19 -40.99 13.10
CA CYS A 415 7.35 -40.79 14.30
C CYS A 415 6.66 -42.09 14.71
N PHE A 416 6.20 -42.87 13.73
CA PHE A 416 5.46 -44.13 13.96
C PHE A 416 6.35 -45.33 14.30
N GLU A 417 7.68 -45.19 14.22
CA GLU A 417 8.62 -46.20 14.74
C GLU A 417 8.69 -46.20 16.27
N ALA A 418 8.06 -45.22 16.93
CA ALA A 418 7.93 -45.16 18.37
C ALA A 418 7.13 -46.34 18.93
N LYS A 419 7.58 -46.92 20.05
CA LYS A 419 6.91 -48.08 20.68
C LYS A 419 5.70 -47.67 21.50
N THR A 420 5.66 -46.44 22.00
CA THR A 420 4.57 -45.91 22.81
C THR A 420 4.00 -44.63 22.20
N TYR A 421 2.77 -44.31 22.57
CA TYR A 421 2.11 -43.08 22.13
C TYR A 421 2.83 -41.83 22.66
N GLU A 422 3.35 -41.92 23.88
CA GLU A 422 4.15 -40.87 24.51
C GLU A 422 5.41 -40.57 23.70
N GLU A 423 6.10 -41.60 23.22
CA GLU A 423 7.30 -41.48 22.40
C GLU A 423 6.97 -40.97 20.99
N PHE A 424 5.84 -41.38 20.42
CA PHE A 424 5.32 -40.82 19.17
C PHE A 424 5.11 -39.31 19.31
N LEU A 425 4.44 -38.87 20.39
CA LEU A 425 4.16 -37.44 20.61
C LEU A 425 5.46 -36.63 20.81
N ASP A 426 6.48 -37.21 21.44
CA ASP A 426 7.79 -36.54 21.55
C ASP A 426 8.40 -36.25 20.17
N ARG A 427 8.43 -37.27 19.29
CA ARG A 427 8.95 -37.12 17.91
C ARG A 427 8.06 -36.21 17.06
N TYR A 428 6.75 -36.33 17.19
CA TYR A 428 5.78 -35.51 16.45
C TYR A 428 5.91 -34.02 16.77
N LEU A 429 6.16 -33.66 18.03
CA LEU A 429 6.30 -32.27 18.45
C LEU A 429 7.62 -31.63 17.99
N GLU A 430 8.56 -32.41 17.44
CA GLU A 430 9.70 -31.85 16.69
C GLU A 430 9.26 -31.32 15.31
N ILE A 431 8.20 -31.91 14.71
CA ILE A 431 7.63 -31.51 13.42
C ILE A 431 6.64 -30.36 13.61
N VAL A 432 5.77 -30.46 14.61
CA VAL A 432 4.76 -29.43 14.94
C VAL A 432 5.00 -28.97 16.37
N PRO A 433 5.92 -28.03 16.59
CA PRO A 433 6.25 -27.59 17.93
C PRO A 433 5.05 -26.99 18.64
N GLY A 434 4.69 -27.56 19.79
CA GLY A 434 3.52 -27.12 20.55
C GLY A 434 3.60 -25.67 21.02
N HIS A 435 4.80 -25.12 21.19
CA HIS A 435 5.00 -23.71 21.52
C HIS A 435 4.74 -22.77 20.33
N SER A 436 4.81 -23.28 19.09
CA SER A 436 4.55 -22.51 17.87
C SER A 436 3.11 -22.65 17.38
N PHE A 437 2.44 -23.75 17.70
CA PHE A 437 1.12 -24.10 17.15
C PHE A 437 0.05 -24.46 18.20
N GLY A 438 0.38 -24.35 19.48
CA GLY A 438 -0.59 -24.19 20.57
C GLY A 438 -0.90 -25.47 21.35
N LEU A 439 -0.85 -26.63 20.69
CA LEU A 439 -1.07 -27.92 21.34
C LEU A 439 0.26 -28.63 21.63
N GLY A 440 0.54 -28.84 22.92
CA GLY A 440 1.69 -29.60 23.37
C GLY A 440 1.33 -31.04 23.78
N LYS A 441 2.35 -31.79 24.22
CA LYS A 441 2.18 -33.18 24.66
C LYS A 441 1.09 -33.33 25.73
N LYS A 442 1.01 -32.40 26.67
CA LYS A 442 0.01 -32.39 27.75
C LYS A 442 -1.43 -32.33 27.24
N ASP A 443 -1.65 -31.72 26.07
CA ASP A 443 -2.97 -31.50 25.48
C ASP A 443 -3.39 -32.71 24.63
N LEU A 444 -2.42 -33.33 23.92
CA LEU A 444 -2.66 -34.46 23.01
C LEU A 444 -2.61 -35.84 23.70
N LEU A 445 -1.85 -35.97 24.80
CA LEU A 445 -1.65 -37.24 25.50
C LEU A 445 -2.94 -37.84 26.10
N PRO A 446 -3.85 -37.04 26.71
CA PRO A 446 -5.08 -37.57 27.28
C PRO A 446 -6.12 -38.01 26.23
N ASP A 447 -5.96 -37.63 24.96
CA ASP A 447 -6.93 -37.91 23.90
C ASP A 447 -6.84 -39.38 23.42
N LYS A 448 -7.73 -40.20 23.96
CA LYS A 448 -7.80 -41.64 23.65
C LYS A 448 -8.28 -41.92 22.22
N GLU A 449 -9.09 -41.05 21.64
CA GLU A 449 -9.58 -41.23 20.28
C GLU A 449 -8.50 -40.85 19.26
N LEU A 450 -7.72 -39.79 19.53
CA LEU A 450 -6.50 -39.49 18.75
C LEU A 450 -5.51 -40.64 18.80
N LYS A 451 -5.23 -41.16 20.01
CA LYS A 451 -4.33 -42.30 20.21
C LYS A 451 -4.76 -43.50 19.35
N LYS A 452 -6.04 -43.86 19.40
CA LYS A 452 -6.62 -44.93 18.59
C LYS A 452 -6.58 -44.63 17.09
N PHE A 453 -6.85 -43.40 16.68
CA PHE A 453 -6.79 -42.95 15.29
C PHE A 453 -5.38 -43.13 14.70
N LEU A 454 -4.34 -42.84 15.48
CA LEU A 454 -2.94 -43.00 15.11
C LEU A 454 -2.44 -44.46 15.24
N GLY A 455 -3.24 -45.36 15.82
CA GLY A 455 -2.96 -46.79 15.90
C GLY A 455 -2.20 -47.26 17.14
N TYR A 456 -2.22 -46.49 18.24
CA TYR A 456 -1.51 -46.78 19.49
C TYR A 456 -2.39 -47.31 20.63
#